data_AF-X1B1M8-F1
#
_entry.id   AF-X1B1M8-F1
#
_cell.length_a   1.000
_cell.length_b   1.000
_cell.length_c   1.000
_cell.angle_alpha   90.00
_cell.angle_beta   90.00
_cell.angle_gamma   90.00
#
_symmetry.space_group_name_H-M   'P 1'
#
loop_
_entity.id
_entity.type
_entity.pdbx_description
1 polymer ?
#
loop_
_entity_poly.entity_id
_entity_poly.type
_entity_poly.pdbx_seq_one_letter_code
_entity_poly.pdbx_strand_id
1 'polypeptide(L)' 'MVIKKIKTTAKDLLADGSVSLIIGYGINGLGDVTPVFIKDQDDVEKLVWNDHCYYNLTRYL' A
#
# COMPACT_ATOMS: atom_id res chain seq x y z
N MET A 1 4.42 -11.10 11.40
CA MET A 1 4.00 -10.16 12.47
C MET A 1 4.14 -8.69 12.07
N VAL A 2 5.22 -8.29 11.38
CA VAL A 2 5.48 -6.88 10.99
C VAL A 2 4.50 -6.36 9.92
N ILE A 3 4.32 -7.06 8.80
CA ILE A 3 3.43 -6.63 7.70
C ILE A 3 2.01 -6.36 8.19
N LYS A 4 1.48 -7.20 9.09
CA LYS A 4 0.16 -7.01 9.69
C LYS A 4 0.07 -5.69 10.46
N LYS A 5 1.10 -5.33 11.24
CA LYS A 5 1.13 -4.04 11.96
C LYS A 5 1.13 -2.86 11.01
N ILE A 6 1.92 -2.93 9.93
CA ILE A 6 1.96 -1.88 8.89
C ILE A 6 0.58 -1.69 8.27
N LYS A 7 -0.08 -2.79 7.87
CA LYS A 7 -1.44 -2.74 7.32
C LYS A 7 -2.46 -2.20 8.33
N THR A 8 -2.38 -2.58 9.60
CA THR A 8 -3.26 -2.01 10.64
C THR A 8 -3.07 -0.51 10.76
N THR A 9 -1.84 -0.02 10.91
CA THR A 9 -1.57 1.43 10.98
C THR A 9 -2.02 2.17 9.72
N ALA A 10 -1.80 1.60 8.54
CA ALA A 10 -2.28 2.18 7.29
C ALA A 10 -3.81 2.32 7.24
N LYS A 11 -4.55 1.32 7.73
CA LYS A 11 -6.01 1.39 7.87
C LYS A 11 -6.42 2.49 8.83
N ASP A 12 -5.83 2.51 10.03
CA ASP A 12 -6.16 3.48 11.07
C ASP A 12 -5.97 4.93 10.57
N LEU A 13 -4.86 5.21 9.89
CA LEU A 13 -4.56 6.55 9.33
C LEU A 13 -5.52 6.99 8.22
N LEU A 14 -6.04 6.05 7.42
CA LEU A 14 -7.06 6.35 6.41
C LEU A 14 -8.44 6.53 7.06
N ALA A 15 -8.75 5.69 8.05
CA ALA A 15 -10.03 5.68 8.77
C ALA A 15 -10.23 6.94 9.61
N ASP A 16 -9.17 7.42 10.27
CA ASP A 16 -9.20 8.63 11.09
C ASP A 16 -8.97 9.92 10.28
N GLY A 17 -8.65 9.79 8.99
CA GLY A 17 -8.45 10.90 8.05
C GLY A 17 -7.12 11.63 8.20
N SER A 18 -6.16 11.12 9.00
CA SER A 18 -4.80 11.65 9.10
C SER A 18 -4.08 11.68 7.75
N VAL A 19 -4.43 10.75 6.86
CA VAL A 19 -3.98 10.74 5.47
C VAL A 19 -5.16 10.51 4.53
N SER A 20 -5.09 11.08 3.33
CA SER A 20 -6.09 10.89 2.26
C SER A 20 -5.66 9.89 1.18
N LEU A 21 -4.40 9.48 1.19
CA LEU A 21 -3.80 8.61 0.20
C LEU A 21 -2.58 7.89 0.78
N ILE A 22 -2.49 6.60 0.54
CA ILE A 22 -1.29 5.79 0.77
C ILE A 22 -0.74 5.32 -0.58
N ILE A 23 0.55 5.52 -0.81
CA ILE A 23 1.27 5.01 -1.98
C ILE A 23 2.10 3.81 -1.54
N GLY A 24 1.96 2.69 -2.24
CA GLY A 24 2.69 1.46 -1.92
C GLY A 24 2.83 0.53 -3.12
N TYR A 25 3.15 -0.72 -2.84
CA TYR A 25 3.25 -1.76 -3.86
C TYR A 25 2.04 -2.69 -3.79
N GLY A 26 1.51 -3.10 -4.93
CA GLY A 26 0.47 -4.12 -5.05
C GLY A 26 0.73 -5.03 -6.24
N ILE A 27 -0.19 -5.95 -6.50
CA ILE A 27 -0.10 -6.90 -7.62
C ILE A 27 -1.13 -6.53 -8.68
N ASN A 28 -0.69 -6.41 -9.93
CA ASN A 28 -1.59 -6.20 -11.06
C ASN A 28 -2.25 -7.52 -11.51
N GLY A 29 -3.16 -7.46 -12.50
CA GLY A 29 -3.82 -8.65 -13.04
C GLY A 29 -2.90 -9.66 -13.73
N LEU A 30 -1.64 -9.30 -14.01
CA LEU A 30 -0.62 -10.15 -14.62
C LEU A 30 0.33 -10.78 -13.58
N GLY A 31 0.22 -10.40 -12.31
CA GLY A 31 1.07 -10.90 -11.23
C GLY A 31 2.31 -10.04 -10.94
N ASP A 32 2.52 -8.95 -11.68
CA ASP A 32 3.67 -8.06 -11.46
C ASP A 32 3.44 -7.13 -10.26
N VAL A 33 4.53 -6.82 -9.57
CA VAL A 33 4.53 -5.76 -8.55
C VAL A 33 4.47 -4.40 -9.22
N THR A 34 3.43 -3.63 -8.92
CA THR A 34 3.23 -2.27 -9.45
C THR A 34 2.92 -1.29 -8.32
N PRO A 35 3.19 0.01 -8.51
CA PRO A 35 2.69 1.04 -7.60
C PRO A 35 1.17 0.98 -7.48
N VAL A 36 0.64 1.14 -6.27
CA VAL A 36 -0.79 1.24 -5.98
C VAL A 36 -1.10 2.45 -5.12
N PHE A 37 -2.30 2.97 -5.31
CA PHE A 37 -2.80 4.19 -4.67
C PHE A 37 -4.05 3.82 -3.86
N ILE A 38 -3.92 3.82 -2.54
CA ILE A 38 -4.94 3.35 -1.62
C ILE A 38 -5.59 4.57 -0.97
N LYS A 39 -6.88 4.79 -1.27
CA LYS A 39 -7.71 5.86 -0.68
C LYS A 39 -8.76 5.31 0.29
N ASP A 40 -9.05 4.02 0.19
CA ASP A 40 -10.00 3.31 1.04
C ASP A 40 -9.23 2.40 2.00
N GLN A 41 -9.62 2.38 3.27
CA GLN A 41 -9.04 1.49 4.29
C GLN A 41 -9.19 0.00 3.91
N ASP A 42 -10.26 -0.38 3.22
CA ASP A 42 -10.51 -1.77 2.83
C ASP A 42 -9.52 -2.24 1.77
N ASP A 43 -9.00 -1.30 0.98
CA ASP A 43 -8.03 -1.55 -0.08
C ASP A 43 -6.60 -1.71 0.43
N VAL A 44 -6.32 -1.44 1.72
CA VAL A 44 -4.98 -1.63 2.33
C VAL A 44 -4.49 -3.07 2.20
N GLU A 45 -5.40 -4.04 2.07
CA GLU A 45 -5.02 -5.43 1.85
C GLU A 45 -4.31 -5.69 0.52
N LYS A 46 -4.51 -4.80 -0.48
CA LYS A 46 -3.82 -4.86 -1.77
C LYS A 46 -2.32 -4.59 -1.65
N LEU A 47 -1.85 -4.05 -0.53
CA LEU A 47 -0.43 -3.79 -0.29
C LEU A 47 0.36 -5.10 -0.12
N VAL A 48 1.48 -5.19 -0.83
CA VAL A 48 2.40 -6.34 -0.80
C VAL A 48 3.83 -5.91 -0.46
N TRP A 49 4.56 -6.84 0.15
CA TRP A 49 5.99 -6.74 0.42
C TRP A 49 6.62 -8.08 0.02
N ASN A 50 7.42 -8.06 -1.05
CA ASN A 50 8.18 -9.21 -1.55
C ASN A 50 9.47 -8.73 -2.22
N ASP A 51 10.24 -9.67 -2.78
CA ASP A 51 11.55 -9.38 -3.39
C ASP A 51 11.47 -8.54 -4.68
N HIS A 52 10.26 -8.30 -5.21
CA HIS A 52 10.02 -7.49 -6.41
C HIS A 52 9.58 -6.05 -6.09
N CYS A 53 9.58 -5.64 -4.81
CA CYS A 53 9.26 -4.28 -4.36
C CYS A 53 10.43 -3.28 -4.54
N TYR A 54 10.97 -3.16 -5.75
CA TYR A 54 12.13 -2.28 -6.06
C TYR A 54 11.79 -1.04 -6.91
N TYR A 55 10.55 -0.88 -7.38
CA TYR A 55 10.16 0.26 -8.21
C TYR A 55 10.10 1.56 -7.39
N ASN A 56 10.78 2.61 -7.85
CA ASN A 56 10.85 3.87 -7.10
C ASN A 56 9.46 4.56 -6.97
N LEU A 57 8.90 4.54 -5.75
CA LEU A 57 7.62 5.19 -5.41
C LEU A 57 7.72 6.71 -5.26
N THR A 58 8.91 7.28 -5.04
CA THR A 58 9.12 8.74 -4.91
C THR A 58 8.73 9.50 -6.18
N ARG A 59 8.62 8.82 -7.33
CA ARG A 59 8.12 9.41 -8.58
C ARG A 59 6.66 9.88 -8.52
N TYR A 60 5.93 9.50 -7.47
CA TYR A 60 4.51 9.83 -7.29
C TYR A 60 4.24 10.78 -6.11
N LEU A 61 5.30 11.38 -5.55
CA LEU A 61 5.23 12.37 -4.48
C LEU A 61 5.18 13.80 -5.02
#